data_AF-J9GJJ6-F1
#
_entry.id   AF-J9GJJ6-F1
#
_cell.length_a   1.000
_cell.length_b   1.000
_cell.length_c   1.000
_cell.angle_alpha   90.00
_cell.angle_beta   90.00
_cell.angle_gamma   90.00
#
_symmetry.space_group_name_H-M   'P 1'
#
loop_
_entity.id
_entity.type
_entity.pdbx_description
1 polymer ?
#
loop_
_entity_poly.entity_id
_entity_poly.type
_entity_poly.pdbx_seq_one_letter_code
_entity_poly.pdbx_strand_id
1 'polypeptide(L)' 'MVARDYNQLLYEKAYSEYETFINELKAMTPEQILEHAYEKTIKEDILSLFESVDLAPKEAKALYLRKHPLDEVYQKWL' A
#
# COMPACT_ATOMS: atom_id res chain seq x y z
N MET A 1 11.44 24.80 -10.82
CA MET A 1 10.30 24.07 -10.23
C MET A 1 10.84 22.78 -9.67
N VAL A 2 10.65 22.49 -8.38
CA VAL A 2 10.96 21.16 -7.84
C VAL A 2 9.96 20.20 -8.47
N ALA A 3 10.45 19.22 -9.24
CA ALA A 3 9.59 18.18 -9.78
C ALA A 3 8.95 17.43 -8.60
N ARG A 4 7.64 17.17 -8.67
CA ARG A 4 6.97 16.36 -7.63
C ARG A 4 7.59 14.97 -7.62
N ASP A 5 8.01 14.52 -6.45
CA ASP A 5 8.42 13.14 -6.23
C ASP A 5 7.17 12.27 -6.06
N TYR A 6 6.81 11.54 -7.12
CA TYR A 6 5.66 10.67 -7.09
C TYR A 6 5.91 9.35 -6.36
N ASN A 7 7.17 8.93 -6.15
CA ASN A 7 7.48 7.75 -5.35
C ASN A 7 7.18 8.03 -3.88
N GLN A 8 7.66 9.17 -3.37
CA GLN A 8 7.33 9.61 -2.01
C GLN A 8 5.81 9.75 -1.79
N LEU A 9 5.11 10.41 -2.71
CA LEU A 9 3.66 10.59 -2.61
C LEU A 9 2.87 9.27 -2.71
N LEU A 10 3.34 8.32 -3.52
CA LEU A 10 2.75 6.98 -3.61
C LEU A 10 2.94 6.22 -2.30
N TYR A 11 4.16 6.22 -1.75
CA TYR A 11 4.48 5.57 -0.49
C TYR A 11 3.63 6.12 0.66
N GLU A 12 3.59 7.44 0.85
CA GLU A 12 2.80 8.09 1.92
C GLU A 12 1.31 7.72 1.83
N LYS A 13 0.77 7.68 0.60
CA LYS A 13 -0.62 7.30 0.37
C LYS A 13 -0.90 5.83 0.67
N ALA A 14 -0.03 4.93 0.19
CA ALA A 14 -0.14 3.50 0.46
C ALA A 14 0.05 3.18 1.95
N TYR A 15 0.95 3.89 2.63
CA TYR A 15 1.17 3.78 4.06
C TYR A 15 -0.10 4.17 4.84
N SER A 16 -0.72 5.31 4.51
CA SER A 16 -1.99 5.73 5.14
C SER A 16 -3.15 4.74 4.90
N GLU A 17 -3.18 4.10 3.73
CA GLU A 17 -4.14 3.04 3.42
C GLU A 17 -3.88 1.80 4.29
N TYR A 18 -2.62 1.38 4.41
CA TYR A 18 -2.21 0.26 5.28
C TYR A 18 -2.53 0.54 6.75
N GLU A 19 -2.26 1.74 7.26
CA GLU A 19 -2.60 2.10 8.64
C GLU A 19 -4.10 2.02 8.91
N THR A 20 -4.92 2.43 7.93
CA THR A 20 -6.39 2.30 8.01
C THR A 20 -6.78 0.83 8.11
N PHE A 21 -6.24 -0.02 7.23
CA PHE A 21 -6.46 -1.46 7.25
C PHE A 21 -6.01 -2.10 8.59
N ILE A 22 -4.83 -1.74 9.12
CA ILE A 22 -4.35 -2.22 10.42
C ILE A 22 -5.27 -1.78 11.56
N ASN A 23 -5.80 -0.56 11.52
CA ASN A 23 -6.74 -0.08 12.53
C ASN A 23 -8.08 -0.83 12.48
N GLU A 24 -8.54 -1.20 11.27
CA GLU A 24 -9.71 -2.07 11.09
C GLU A 24 -9.44 -3.47 11.65
N LEU A 25 -8.30 -4.08 11.34
CA LEU A 25 -7.91 -5.40 11.87
C LEU A 25 -7.86 -5.42 13.41
N LYS A 26 -7.36 -4.36 14.03
CA LYS A 26 -7.30 -4.25 15.51
C LYS A 26 -8.68 -4.27 16.18
N ALA A 27 -9.75 -3.96 15.45
CA ALA A 27 -11.12 -4.00 15.95
C ALA A 27 -11.80 -5.38 15.76
N MET A 28 -11.15 -6.31 15.05
CA MET A 28 -11.67 -7.65 14.74
C MET A 28 -11.36 -8.68 15.83
N THR A 29 -12.01 -9.85 15.77
CA THR A 29 -11.66 -10.98 16.65
C THR A 29 -10.35 -11.65 16.21
N PRO A 30 -9.67 -12.41 17.10
CA PRO A 30 -8.47 -13.15 16.73
C PRO A 30 -8.66 -14.10 15.53
N GLU A 31 -9.82 -14.75 15.41
CA GLU A 31 -10.14 -15.65 14.30
C GLU A 31 -10.20 -14.88 12.97
N GLN A 32 -10.84 -13.70 12.95
CA GLN A 32 -10.91 -12.85 11.77
C GLN A 32 -9.52 -12.29 11.40
N ILE A 33 -8.71 -11.91 12.39
CA ILE A 33 -7.33 -11.47 12.15
C ILE A 33 -6.51 -12.59 11.48
N LEU A 34 -6.73 -13.84 11.88
CA LEU A 34 -6.06 -14.98 11.28
C LEU A 34 -6.44 -15.15 9.80
N GLU A 35 -7.71 -14.92 9.43
CA GLU A 35 -8.17 -14.94 8.03
C GLU A 35 -7.48 -13.85 7.18
N HIS A 36 -7.18 -12.69 7.77
CA HIS A 36 -6.50 -11.58 7.10
C HIS A 36 -4.97 -11.58 7.24
N ALA A 37 -4.38 -12.55 7.94
CA ALA A 37 -2.95 -12.55 8.23
C ALA A 37 -2.08 -12.56 6.96
N TYR A 38 -2.51 -13.31 5.95
CA TYR A 38 -1.81 -13.35 4.65
C TYR A 38 -1.87 -12.00 3.93
N GLU A 39 -3.08 -11.44 3.80
CA GLU A 39 -3.28 -10.11 3.21
C GLU A 39 -2.43 -9.05 3.92
N LYS A 40 -2.42 -9.06 5.25
CA LYS A 40 -1.60 -8.16 6.07
C LYS A 40 -0.12 -8.26 5.72
N THR A 41 0.42 -9.48 5.67
CA THR A 41 1.85 -9.68 5.36
C THR A 41 2.20 -9.22 3.94
N ILE A 42 1.37 -9.55 2.95
CA ILE A 42 1.67 -9.16 1.57
C ILE A 42 1.52 -7.65 1.35
N LYS A 43 0.52 -7.00 1.97
CA LYS A 43 0.39 -5.54 1.93
C LYS A 43 1.59 -4.84 2.56
N GLU A 44 2.15 -5.39 3.64
CA GLU A 44 3.39 -4.90 4.25
C GLU A 44 4.59 -5.04 3.30
N ASP A 45 4.74 -6.19 2.64
CA ASP A 45 5.81 -6.42 1.67
C ASP A 45 5.72 -5.46 0.46
N ILE A 46 4.52 -5.24 -0.07
CA ILE A 46 4.28 -4.26 -1.16
C ILE A 46 4.66 -2.84 -0.70
N LEU A 47 4.34 -2.48 0.55
CA LEU A 47 4.68 -1.18 1.11
C LEU A 47 6.19 -1.00 1.22
N SER A 48 6.93 -2.03 1.66
CA SER A 48 8.39 -2.03 1.65
C SER A 48 8.97 -1.91 0.24
N LEU A 49 8.31 -2.45 -0.79
CA LEU A 49 8.72 -2.24 -2.19
C LEU A 49 8.54 -0.78 -2.62
N PHE A 50 7.44 -0.12 -2.24
CA PHE A 50 7.24 1.30 -2.54
C PHE A 50 8.25 2.22 -1.83
N GLU A 51 8.77 1.82 -0.67
CA GLU A 51 9.82 2.55 0.03
C GLU A 51 11.21 2.35 -0.60
N SER A 52 11.50 1.12 -1.06
CA SER A 52 12.85 0.72 -1.47
C SER A 52 13.12 0.78 -2.96
N VAL A 53 12.09 0.79 -3.80
CA VAL A 53 12.21 0.78 -5.26
C VAL A 53 11.74 2.10 -5.86
N ASP A 54 12.66 2.80 -6.51
CA ASP A 54 12.32 3.97 -7.32
C ASP A 54 11.66 3.53 -8.63
N LEU A 55 10.33 3.67 -8.69
CA LEU A 55 9.59 3.50 -9.95
C LEU A 55 9.88 4.66 -10.89
N ALA A 56 9.68 4.44 -12.20
CA ALA A 56 9.76 5.56 -13.13
C ALA A 56 8.68 6.60 -12.77
N PRO A 57 8.95 7.91 -12.83
CA PRO A 57 8.00 8.94 -12.38
C PRO A 57 6.60 8.84 -13.01
N LYS A 58 6.49 8.31 -14.23
CA LYS A 58 5.20 8.07 -14.90
C LYS A 58 4.41 6.91 -14.28
N GLU A 59 5.09 5.86 -13.85
CA GLU A 59 4.50 4.67 -13.22
C GLU A 59 4.07 5.00 -11.80
N ALA A 60 4.95 5.63 -11.00
CA ALA A 60 4.65 6.12 -9.66
C ALA A 60 3.42 7.03 -9.67
N LYS A 61 3.37 7.98 -10.63
CA LYS A 61 2.21 8.86 -10.81
C LYS A 61 0.94 8.10 -11.16
N ALA A 62 1.02 7.10 -12.06
CA ALA A 62 -0.16 6.32 -12.46
C ALA A 62 -0.74 5.52 -11.30
N LEU A 63 0.11 4.92 -10.46
CA LEU A 63 -0.30 4.25 -9.22
C LEU A 63 -0.83 5.25 -8.20
N TYR A 64 -0.15 6.37 -7.96
CA TYR A 64 -0.58 7.39 -7.01
C TYR A 64 -1.99 7.94 -7.31
N LEU A 65 -2.34 8.06 -8.59
CA LEU A 65 -3.66 8.51 -9.05
C LEU A 65 -4.78 7.48 -8.79
N ARG A 66 -4.46 6.24 -8.45
CA ARG A 66 -5.44 5.23 -8.02
C ARG A 66 -6.06 5.61 -6.68
N LYS A 67 -7.27 5.13 -6.42
CA LYS A 67 -7.98 5.45 -5.18
C LYS A 67 -7.34 4.74 -4.00
N HIS A 68 -7.07 3.44 -4.18
CA HIS A 68 -6.50 2.52 -3.19
C HIS A 68 -5.30 1.80 -3.81
N PRO A 69 -4.16 2.51 -4.02
CA PRO A 69 -3.02 1.95 -4.73
C PRO A 69 -2.47 0.67 -4.10
N LEU A 70 -2.48 0.55 -2.76
CA LEU A 70 -1.95 -0.64 -2.10
C LEU A 70 -2.88 -1.84 -2.32
N ASP A 71 -4.18 -1.67 -2.11
CA ASP A 71 -5.16 -2.71 -2.35
C ASP A 71 -5.22 -3.12 -3.82
N GLU A 72 -5.22 -2.17 -4.76
CA GLU A 72 -5.21 -2.49 -6.20
C GLU A 72 -3.99 -3.30 -6.63
N VAL A 73 -2.82 -3.09 -6.03
CA VAL A 73 -1.61 -3.88 -6.31
C VAL A 73 -1.72 -5.26 -5.68
N TYR A 74 -2.17 -5.35 -4.43
CA TYR A 74 -2.42 -6.63 -3.76
C TYR A 74 -3.40 -7.52 -4.56
N GLN A 75 -4.55 -6.97 -4.98
CA GLN A 75 -5.57 -7.69 -5.76
C GLN A 75 -5.06 -8.17 -7.12
N LYS A 76 -4.05 -7.51 -7.70
CA LYS A 76 -3.43 -7.93 -8.97
C LYS A 76 -2.31 -8.94 -8.80
N TRP A 77 -1.73 -9.01 -7.61
CA TRP A 77 -0.67 -9.95 -7.28
C TRP A 77 -1.24 -11.33 -6.94
N LEU A 78 -2.42 -11.37 -6.30
CA LEU A 78 -3.17 -12.57 -5.96
C LEU A 78 -3.67 -13.34 -7.20
#